data_AF-A0A9D8RU49-F1
#
_entry.id   AF-A0A9D8RU49-F1
#
_cell.length_a   1.000
_cell.length_b   1.000
_cell.length_c   1.000
_cell.angle_alpha   90.00
_cell.angle_beta   90.00
_cell.angle_gamma   90.00
#
_symmetry.space_group_name_H-M   'P 1'
#
loop_
_entity.id
_entity.type
_entity.pdbx_description
1 polymer ?
#
loop_
_entity_poly.entity_id
_entity_poly.type
_entity_poly.pdbx_seq_one_letter_code
_entity_poly.pdbx_strand_id
1 'polypeptide(L)'
;MEEWIRANLLELSDASGFRFSLCCSVCGRVWVSETTPFSGIGRRQTARSRALYEREREEAMSRAVSEALRGFEVCLLCGKITGKECLEELGEMTVCRSCAERLKKQL
;
A
#
# COMPACT_ATOMS: atom_id res chain seq x y z
N MET A 1 9.14 -0.22 -7.43
CA MET A 1 7.90 0.41 -6.95
C MET A 1 7.09 -0.55 -6.08
N GLU A 2 6.82 -1.76 -6.56
CA GLU A 2 6.07 -2.79 -5.81
C GLU A 2 6.64 -3.07 -4.41
N GLU A 3 7.97 -3.25 -4.31
CA GLU A 3 8.66 -3.47 -3.02
C GLU A 3 8.47 -2.30 -2.04
N TRP A 4 8.43 -1.07 -2.55
CA TRP A 4 8.24 0.12 -1.73
C TRP A 4 6.81 0.20 -1.18
N ILE A 5 5.81 -0.11 -2.01
CA ILE A 5 4.42 -0.26 -1.56
C ILE A 5 4.33 -1.37 -0.53
N ARG A 6 4.89 -2.55 -0.83
CA ARG A 6 4.88 -3.72 0.06
C ARG A 6 5.46 -3.38 1.44
N ALA A 7 6.59 -2.66 1.49
CA ALA A 7 7.23 -2.25 2.74
C ALA A 7 6.41 -1.24 3.57
N ASN A 8 5.46 -0.52 2.95
CA ASN A 8 4.62 0.48 3.61
C ASN A 8 3.18 0.02 3.85
N LEU A 9 2.81 -1.19 3.43
CA LEU A 9 1.50 -1.75 3.73
C LEU A 9 1.39 -2.10 5.22
N LEU A 10 0.28 -1.69 5.83
CA LEU A 10 -0.09 -2.06 7.19
C LEU A 10 -1.20 -3.10 7.16
N GLU A 11 -1.02 -4.19 7.88
CA GLU A 11 -2.01 -5.25 7.99
C GLU A 11 -3.18 -4.83 8.90
N LEU A 12 -4.41 -4.95 8.39
CA LEU A 12 -5.68 -4.69 9.06
C LEU A 12 -6.61 -5.92 9.02
N SER A 13 -6.00 -7.11 8.95
CA SER A 13 -6.69 -8.40 8.93
C SER A 13 -7.54 -8.59 10.19
N ASP A 14 -8.71 -9.20 10.01
CA ASP A 14 -9.62 -9.54 11.11
C ASP A 14 -10.26 -10.93 10.85
N ALA A 15 -11.31 -11.27 11.61
CA ALA A 15 -12.00 -12.56 11.47
C ALA A 15 -12.62 -12.79 10.08
N SER A 16 -12.85 -11.74 9.29
CA SER A 16 -13.39 -11.84 7.92
C SER A 16 -12.32 -12.19 6.89
N GLY A 17 -11.04 -11.96 7.19
CA GLY A 17 -9.94 -12.27 6.28
C GLY A 17 -8.79 -11.27 6.33
N PHE A 18 -7.91 -11.38 5.34
CA PHE A 18 -6.76 -10.50 5.17
C PHE A 18 -7.18 -9.17 4.55
N ARG A 19 -6.71 -8.08 5.16
CA ARG A 19 -6.83 -6.72 4.63
C ARG A 19 -5.55 -5.95 4.88
N PHE A 20 -5.24 -5.05 3.98
CA PHE A 20 -4.06 -4.20 4.07
C PHE A 20 -4.47 -2.74 3.84
N SER A 21 -3.68 -1.82 4.39
CA SER A 21 -3.87 -0.40 4.19
C SER A 21 -2.59 0.30 3.82
N LEU A 22 -2.74 1.43 3.15
CA LEU A 22 -1.65 2.31 2.76
C LEU A 22 -2.09 3.75 2.97
N CYS A 23 -1.19 4.58 3.50
CA CYS A 23 -1.49 5.98 3.79
C CYS A 23 -0.72 6.90 2.84
N CYS A 24 -1.40 7.88 2.26
CA CYS A 24 -0.75 8.94 1.51
C CYS A 24 0.07 9.82 2.46
N SER A 25 1.38 9.90 2.25
CA SER A 25 2.29 10.67 3.11
C SER A 25 2.12 12.19 3.01
N VAL A 26 1.21 12.67 2.15
CA VAL A 26 0.96 14.09 1.89
C VAL A 26 -0.36 14.54 2.52
N CYS A 27 -1.46 13.88 2.17
CA CYS A 27 -2.80 14.26 2.66
C CYS A 27 -3.30 13.40 3.83
N GLY A 28 -2.60 12.32 4.18
CA GLY A 28 -3.00 11.40 5.24
C GLY A 28 -4.19 10.50 4.90
N ARG A 29 -4.72 10.56 3.67
CA ARG A 29 -5.81 9.68 3.24
C ARG A 29 -5.34 8.22 3.27
N VAL A 30 -6.15 7.38 3.91
CA VAL A 30 -5.91 5.94 4.00
C VAL A 30 -6.70 5.24 2.90
N TRP A 31 -6.00 4.41 2.13
CA TRP A 31 -6.60 3.41 1.26
C TRP A 31 -6.57 2.05 1.96
N VAL A 32 -7.59 1.22 1.70
CA VAL A 32 -7.73 -0.12 2.25
C VAL A 32 -8.01 -1.07 1.10
N SER A 33 -7.29 -2.19 1.05
CA SER A 33 -7.47 -3.23 0.04
C SER A 33 -8.82 -3.92 0.17
N GLU A 34 -9.22 -4.60 -0.91
CA GLU A 34 -10.30 -5.59 -0.81
C GLU A 34 -9.96 -6.68 0.22
N THR A 35 -11.01 -7.26 0.81
CA THR A 35 -10.86 -8.34 1.80
C THR A 35 -10.62 -9.67 1.09
N THR A 36 -9.52 -10.33 1.42
CA THR A 36 -9.29 -11.72 1.00
C THR A 36 -9.72 -12.67 2.12
N PRO A 37 -10.70 -13.56 1.90
CA PRO A 37 -11.05 -14.60 2.88
C PRO A 37 -9.89 -15.56 3.16
N PHE A 38 -9.71 -15.95 4.43
CA PHE A 38 -8.75 -16.98 4.85
C PHE A 38 -9.45 -18.35 4.96
N SER A 39 -8.88 -19.40 4.37
CA SER A 39 -9.52 -20.72 4.28
C SER A 39 -9.53 -21.50 5.60
N GLY A 40 -8.76 -21.07 6.59
CA GLY A 40 -8.61 -21.74 7.88
C GLY A 40 -9.51 -21.22 9.01
N ILE A 41 -10.50 -20.36 8.73
CA ILE A 41 -11.47 -19.90 9.74
C ILE A 41 -12.13 -21.11 10.43
N GLY A 42 -12.11 -21.15 11.76
CA GLY A 42 -12.69 -22.22 12.57
C GLY A 42 -11.89 -23.52 12.63
N ARG A 43 -10.68 -23.59 12.05
CA ARG A 43 -9.83 -24.80 12.11
C ARG A 43 -8.97 -24.84 13.37
N ARG A 44 -8.70 -26.05 13.89
CA ARG A 44 -7.76 -26.27 15.00
C ARG A 44 -6.36 -25.80 14.60
N GLN A 45 -5.73 -25.00 15.45
CA GLN A 45 -4.39 -24.50 15.21
C GLN A 45 -3.37 -25.65 15.26
N THR A 46 -2.68 -25.87 14.14
CA THR A 46 -1.62 -26.86 13.94
C THR A 46 -0.45 -26.20 13.19
N ALA A 47 0.72 -26.83 13.15
CA ALA A 47 1.83 -26.35 12.32
C ALA A 47 1.42 -26.20 10.85
N ARG A 48 0.61 -27.14 10.34
CA ARG A 48 0.05 -27.09 8.98
C ARG A 48 -0.89 -25.90 8.77
N SER A 49 -1.74 -25.56 9.75
CA SER A 49 -2.63 -24.41 9.61
C SER A 49 -1.88 -23.08 9.69
N ARG A 50 -0.76 -23.01 10.43
CA ARG A 50 0.10 -21.82 10.46
C ARG A 50 0.81 -21.60 9.13
N ALA A 51 1.41 -22.64 8.55
CA ALA A 51 2.03 -22.56 7.23
C ALA A 51 1.03 -22.17 6.13
N LEU A 52 -0.21 -22.68 6.22
CA LEU A 52 -1.29 -22.28 5.31
C LEU A 52 -1.66 -20.80 5.47
N TYR A 53 -1.77 -20.32 6.71
CA TYR A 53 -2.03 -18.91 7.00
C TYR A 53 -0.96 -17.98 6.43
N GLU A 54 0.32 -18.29 6.66
CA GLU A 54 1.43 -17.48 6.15
C GLU A 54 1.44 -17.41 4.61
N ARG A 55 1.19 -18.56 3.95
CA ARG A 55 1.10 -18.62 2.49
C ARG A 55 -0.07 -17.80 1.94
N GLU A 56 -1.27 -17.98 2.48
CA GLU A 56 -2.47 -17.24 2.04
C GLU A 56 -2.35 -15.74 2.34
N ARG A 57 -1.70 -15.38 3.45
CA ARG A 57 -1.38 -14.00 3.82
C ARG A 57 -0.45 -13.35 2.79
N GLU A 58 0.60 -14.03 2.36
CA GLU A 58 1.54 -13.51 1.35
C GLU A 58 0.88 -13.34 -0.02
N GLU A 59 -0.01 -14.27 -0.40
CA GLU A 59 -0.82 -14.15 -1.61
C GLU A 59 -1.77 -12.94 -1.53
N ALA A 60 -2.42 -12.73 -0.37
CA ALA A 60 -3.29 -11.59 -0.13
C ALA A 60 -2.51 -10.26 -0.14
N MET A 61 -1.32 -10.23 0.47
CA MET A 61 -0.45 -9.06 0.45
C MET A 61 -0.01 -8.73 -0.98
N SER A 62 0.36 -9.73 -1.77
CA SER A 62 0.73 -9.54 -3.18
C SER A 62 -0.42 -8.94 -4.00
N ARG A 63 -1.65 -9.41 -3.80
CA ARG A 63 -2.84 -8.79 -4.42
C ARG A 63 -3.05 -7.34 -3.98
N ALA A 64 -2.91 -7.06 -2.68
CA ALA A 64 -3.04 -5.70 -2.16
C ALA A 64 -1.97 -4.75 -2.73
N VAL A 65 -0.74 -5.21 -2.93
CA VAL A 65 0.31 -4.44 -3.62
C VAL A 65 -0.14 -4.09 -5.04
N SER A 66 -0.62 -5.07 -5.81
CA SER A 66 -1.10 -4.85 -7.18
C SER A 66 -2.27 -3.87 -7.25
N GLU A 67 -3.20 -3.95 -6.29
CA GLU A 67 -4.31 -3.00 -6.18
C GLU A 67 -3.82 -1.58 -5.87
N ALA A 68 -2.92 -1.43 -4.88
CA ALA A 68 -2.37 -0.14 -4.47
C ALA A 68 -1.59 0.59 -5.56
N LEU A 69 -0.86 -0.13 -6.44
CA LEU A 69 -0.14 0.45 -7.59
C LEU A 69 -1.05 1.27 -8.53
N ARG A 70 -2.36 1.01 -8.52
CA ARG A 70 -3.32 1.76 -9.33
C ARG A 70 -3.52 3.18 -8.80
N GLY A 71 -3.49 3.36 -7.49
CA GLY A 71 -3.80 4.62 -6.81
C GLY A 71 -2.60 5.34 -6.19
N PHE A 72 -1.44 4.69 -6.09
CA PHE A 72 -0.25 5.25 -5.42
C PHE A 72 0.99 5.22 -6.32
N GLU A 73 1.90 6.13 -6.04
CA GLU A 73 3.23 6.19 -6.64
C GLU A 73 4.22 6.81 -5.64
N VAL A 74 5.51 6.82 -6.00
CA VAL A 74 6.56 7.41 -5.18
C VAL A 74 6.90 8.80 -5.72
N CYS A 75 6.93 9.80 -4.85
CA CYS A 75 7.45 11.12 -5.23
C CYS A 75 8.94 11.01 -5.56
N LEU A 76 9.34 11.38 -6.79
CA LEU A 76 10.72 11.25 -7.25
C LEU A 76 11.73 12.17 -6.54
N LEU A 77 11.24 13.18 -5.80
CA LEU A 77 12.10 14.11 -5.05
C LEU A 77 12.32 13.70 -3.58
N CYS A 78 11.31 13.15 -2.91
CA CYS A 78 11.41 12.83 -1.47
C CYS A 78 11.21 11.36 -1.13
N GLY A 79 10.95 10.49 -2.11
CA GLY A 79 10.81 9.04 -1.91
C GLY A 79 9.55 8.61 -1.15
N LYS A 80 8.63 9.54 -0.84
CA LYS A 80 7.41 9.23 -0.09
C LYS A 80 6.35 8.57 -0.96
N ILE A 81 5.70 7.52 -0.42
CA ILE A 81 4.47 6.96 -0.97
C ILE A 81 3.38 8.03 -0.96
N THR A 82 2.84 8.32 -2.13
CA THR A 82 1.89 9.40 -2.36
C THR A 82 0.74 8.87 -3.20
N GLY A 83 -0.49 9.17 -2.79
CA GLY A 83 -1.66 8.93 -3.64
C GLY A 83 -1.54 9.75 -4.92
N LYS A 84 -1.93 9.19 -6.07
CA LYS A 84 -1.78 9.86 -7.38
C LYS A 84 -2.49 11.20 -7.44
N GLU A 85 -3.55 11.38 -6.67
CA GLU A 85 -4.26 12.66 -6.51
C GLU A 85 -3.45 13.75 -5.79
N CYS A 86 -2.36 13.38 -5.12
CA CYS A 86 -1.43 14.29 -4.45
C CYS A 86 -0.11 14.46 -5.22
N LEU A 87 -0.01 13.90 -6.42
CA LEU A 87 1.13 14.06 -7.31
C LEU A 87 0.83 15.13 -8.38
N GLU A 88 1.90 15.79 -8.80
CA GLU A 88 1.93 16.78 -9.87
C GLU A 88 3.04 16.38 -10.85
N GLU A 89 2.78 16.57 -12.14
CA GLU A 89 3.82 16.51 -13.17
C GLU A 89 4.58 17.84 -13.17
N LEU A 90 5.90 17.76 -13.06
CA LEU A 90 6.79 18.92 -13.13
C LEU A 90 7.91 18.62 -14.14
N GLY A 91 7.68 18.96 -15.41
CA GLY A 91 8.55 18.51 -16.49
C GLY A 91 8.39 17.01 -16.71
N GLU A 92 9.49 16.26 -16.70
CA GLU A 92 9.49 14.79 -16.88
C GLU A 92 9.40 14.00 -15.56
N MET A 93 9.18 14.68 -14.42
CA MET A 93 9.09 14.02 -13.12
C MET A 93 7.70 14.13 -12.50
N THR A 94 7.28 13.02 -11.87
CA THR A 94 6.10 12.98 -10.99
C THR A 94 6.54 13.25 -9.55
N VAL A 95 6.05 14.34 -8.97
CA VAL A 95 6.45 14.81 -7.64
C VAL A 95 5.23 15.10 -6.79
N CYS A 96 5.32 14.97 -5.47
CA CYS A 96 4.19 15.34 -4.62
C CYS A 96 3.98 16.86 -4.61
N ARG A 97 2.72 17.28 -4.42
CA ARG A 97 2.33 18.69 -4.32
C ARG A 97 3.19 19.50 -3.34
N SER A 98 3.58 18.92 -2.20
CA SER A 98 4.45 19.60 -1.23
C SER A 98 5.86 19.87 -1.78
N CYS A 99 6.40 18.97 -2.62
CA CYS A 99 7.66 19.18 -3.31
C CYS A 99 7.50 20.17 -4.48
N ALA A 100 6.43 20.06 -5.25
CA ALA A 100 6.13 20.98 -6.35
C ALA A 100 5.99 22.43 -5.85
N GLU A 101 5.21 22.66 -4.78
CA GLU A 101 5.04 23.98 -4.15
C GLU A 101 6.38 24.55 -3.65
N ARG A 102 7.29 23.71 -3.13
CA ARG A 102 8.62 24.15 -2.70
C ARG A 102 9.49 24.59 -3.86
N LEU A 103 9.49 23.85 -4.97
CA LEU A 103 10.28 24.19 -6.16
C LEU A 103 9.76 25.47 -6.83
N LYS A 104 8.43 25.60 -6.95
CA LYS A 104 7.80 26.81 -7.53
C LYS A 104 8.13 28.09 -6.78
N LYS A 105 8.39 28.02 -5.47
CA LYS A 105 8.78 29.17 -4.62
C LYS A 105 10.26 29.55 -4.71
N GLN A 106 11.08 28.73 -5.38
CA GLN A 106 12.51 28.96 -5.57
C GLN A 106 12.85 29.53 -6.95
N LEU A 107 11.84 29.66 -7.81
CA LEU A 107 11.88 30.30 -9.13
C LEU A 107 11.28 31.71 -9.01
#